data_AF-A0A7I4C6Y8-F1
#
_entry.id   AF-A0A7I4C6Y8-F1
#
_cell.length_a   1.000
_cell.length_b   1.000
_cell.length_c   1.000
_cell.angle_alpha   90.00
_cell.angle_beta   90.00
_cell.angle_gamma   90.00
#
_symmetry.space_group_name_H-M   'P 1'
#
loop_
_entity.id
_entity.type
_entity.pdbx_description
1 polymer ?
#
loop_
_entity_poly.entity_id
_entity_poly.type
_entity_poly.pdbx_seq_one_letter_code
_entity_poly.pdbx_strand_id
1 'polypeptide(L)'
;MIESSQNGLGTTSLLLSYASRGDVTAIKELLDDGAVVNASDYDGRTALHLAASEGHVPVVELLLQRGADVNPVDRWGDTPLADARKYTKGVVVKLLEQHGGRIEDKKKQGFSYDDISAQYEIDRSELEPMDHIPPLCQTPNEEFRVVNWRGTKVVARMLLSPLTKDPEFLTKLKVELLMLERLRHPNILQFLGAVTKTWPPVVVTEYLPRGDLYSLMSNSRLSPKLAQGFALDIARGINYLHEHKDSIIHGNLRPRNLLQNEAGQLKVSDFGLLGSRSYANGSEGGCYEYMAPEVYRNEPFDKSIDTFAFSLIIYEVCTRVYKIWTATQKRSQGDELLIMSVQVSGQHLIPLACES
;
A
#
# COMPACT_ATOMS: atom_id res chain seq x y z
N MET A 1 -27.01 27.00 -0.60
CA MET A 1 -27.29 25.57 -0.32
C MET A 1 -26.48 24.71 -1.28
N ILE A 2 -25.20 24.53 -1.01
CA ILE A 2 -24.33 23.53 -1.67
C ILE A 2 -23.31 23.09 -0.62
N GLU A 3 -23.68 22.17 0.27
CA GLU A 3 -22.76 21.51 1.20
C GLU A 3 -23.44 20.22 1.67
N SER A 4 -23.15 19.09 1.01
CA SER A 4 -23.46 17.75 1.55
C SER A 4 -22.93 16.57 0.73
N SER A 5 -22.43 16.74 -0.50
CA SER A 5 -22.00 15.58 -1.32
C SER A 5 -20.50 15.27 -1.31
N GLN A 6 -19.65 16.06 -0.63
CA GLN A 6 -18.21 15.79 -0.53
C GLN A 6 -17.77 15.17 0.81
N ASN A 7 -18.58 15.24 1.87
CA ASN A 7 -18.19 14.73 3.21
C ASN A 7 -18.32 13.20 3.38
N GLY A 8 -19.05 12.50 2.50
CA GLY A 8 -19.32 11.06 2.69
C GLY A 8 -18.10 10.15 2.52
N LEU A 9 -17.26 10.42 1.50
CA LEU A 9 -16.07 9.61 1.19
C LEU A 9 -14.95 9.82 2.21
N GLY A 10 -14.70 11.07 2.60
CA GLY A 10 -13.65 11.37 3.57
C GLY A 10 -13.97 10.91 4.98
N THR A 11 -15.21 11.09 5.43
CA THR A 11 -15.66 10.57 6.75
C THR A 11 -15.60 9.04 6.80
N THR A 12 -15.94 8.35 5.69
CA THR A 12 -15.78 6.89 5.59
C THR A 12 -14.31 6.49 5.67
N SER A 13 -13.44 7.15 4.91
CA SER A 13 -11.99 6.89 4.92
C SER A 13 -11.39 7.06 6.33
N LEU A 14 -11.78 8.13 7.05
CA LEU A 14 -11.35 8.39 8.42
C LEU A 14 -11.85 7.33 9.40
N LEU A 15 -13.12 6.92 9.31
CA LEU A 15 -13.69 5.88 10.18
C LEU A 15 -12.95 4.55 10.03
N LEU A 16 -12.70 4.12 8.79
CA LEU A 16 -11.96 2.90 8.48
C LEU A 16 -10.51 2.98 8.97
N SER A 17 -9.87 4.14 8.76
CA SER A 17 -8.51 4.42 9.24
C SER A 17 -8.41 4.30 10.77
N TYR A 18 -9.27 4.97 11.52
CA TYR A 18 -9.24 4.92 12.98
C TYR A 18 -9.55 3.52 13.52
N ALA A 19 -10.45 2.79 12.85
CA ALA A 19 -10.73 1.39 13.18
C ALA A 19 -9.51 0.49 13.04
N SER A 20 -8.73 0.64 11.97
CA SER A 20 -7.48 -0.10 11.76
C SER A 20 -6.39 0.21 12.80
N ARG A 21 -6.42 1.40 13.41
CA ARG A 21 -5.43 1.84 14.41
C ARG A 21 -5.83 1.51 15.84
N GLY A 22 -7.09 1.14 16.07
CA GLY A 22 -7.62 0.97 17.41
C GLY A 22 -7.93 2.30 18.11
N ASP A 23 -8.15 3.40 17.35
CA ASP A 23 -8.40 4.72 17.92
C ASP A 23 -9.87 4.89 18.33
N VAL A 24 -10.19 4.36 19.51
CA VAL A 24 -11.55 4.35 20.08
C VAL A 24 -12.13 5.75 20.21
N THR A 25 -11.30 6.73 20.64
CA THR A 25 -11.74 8.10 20.87
C THR A 25 -12.14 8.76 19.56
N ALA A 26 -11.29 8.66 18.53
CA ALA A 26 -11.58 9.28 17.25
C ALA A 26 -12.77 8.63 16.52
N ILE A 27 -12.95 7.31 16.66
CA ILE A 27 -14.15 6.61 16.16
C ILE A 27 -15.39 7.11 16.88
N LYS A 28 -15.34 7.24 18.21
CA LYS A 28 -16.48 7.72 19.00
C LYS A 28 -16.91 9.11 18.55
N GLU A 29 -15.96 10.03 18.39
CA GLU A 29 -16.19 11.40 17.92
C GLU A 29 -16.83 11.40 16.52
N LEU A 30 -16.25 10.67 15.55
CA LEU A 30 -16.80 10.59 14.18
C LEU A 30 -18.25 10.07 14.17
N LEU A 31 -18.54 9.03 14.95
CA LEU A 31 -19.88 8.45 15.02
C LEU A 31 -20.87 9.39 15.72
N ASP A 32 -20.41 10.15 16.73
CA ASP A 32 -21.22 11.18 17.41
C ASP A 32 -21.52 12.36 16.45
N ASP A 33 -20.61 12.66 15.51
CA ASP A 33 -20.77 13.65 14.43
C ASP A 33 -21.58 13.12 13.23
N GLY A 34 -22.15 11.92 13.33
CA GLY A 34 -23.06 11.37 12.31
C GLY A 34 -22.39 10.54 11.21
N ALA A 35 -21.14 10.09 11.40
CA ALA A 35 -20.53 9.12 10.50
C ALA A 35 -21.38 7.83 10.41
N VAL A 36 -21.51 7.29 9.20
CA VAL A 36 -22.28 6.06 8.97
C VAL A 36 -21.47 4.86 9.45
N VAL A 37 -21.91 4.23 10.55
CA VAL A 37 -21.21 3.10 11.20
C VAL A 37 -20.94 1.92 10.25
N ASN A 38 -21.84 1.69 9.29
CA ASN A 38 -21.77 0.61 8.30
C ASN A 38 -21.20 1.08 6.96
N ALA A 39 -20.55 2.25 6.92
CA ALA A 39 -19.82 2.66 5.73
C ALA A 39 -18.70 1.66 5.41
N SER A 40 -18.47 1.43 4.13
CA SER A 40 -17.51 0.47 3.62
C SER A 40 -16.58 1.08 2.59
N ASP A 41 -15.40 0.47 2.43
CA ASP A 41 -14.49 0.77 1.34
C ASP A 41 -14.95 0.15 0.01
N TYR A 42 -14.11 0.29 -1.02
CA TYR A 42 -14.33 -0.20 -2.38
C TYR A 42 -14.54 -1.71 -2.47
N ASP A 43 -14.11 -2.44 -1.45
CA ASP A 43 -14.21 -3.88 -1.40
C ASP A 43 -15.37 -4.34 -0.51
N GLY A 44 -16.17 -3.40 0.02
CA GLY A 44 -17.25 -3.70 0.94
C GLY A 44 -16.80 -3.89 2.39
N ARG A 45 -15.53 -3.63 2.71
CA ARG A 45 -15.03 -3.80 4.08
C ARG A 45 -15.44 -2.61 4.94
N THR A 46 -16.04 -2.92 6.07
CA THR A 46 -16.50 -1.96 7.08
C THR A 46 -15.45 -1.73 8.16
N ALA A 47 -15.68 -0.73 9.03
CA ALA A 47 -14.82 -0.48 10.20
C ALA A 47 -14.68 -1.74 11.09
N LEU A 48 -15.74 -2.55 11.16
CA LEU A 48 -15.74 -3.80 11.93
C LEU A 48 -14.78 -4.83 11.34
N HIS A 49 -14.68 -4.95 10.02
CA HIS A 49 -13.69 -5.83 9.37
C HIS A 49 -12.26 -5.44 9.77
N LEU A 50 -11.92 -4.15 9.67
CA LEU A 50 -10.57 -3.66 9.94
C LEU A 50 -10.19 -3.83 11.41
N ALA A 51 -11.05 -3.38 12.33
CA ALA A 51 -10.83 -3.56 13.76
C ALA A 51 -10.72 -5.04 14.15
N ALA A 52 -11.51 -5.91 13.50
CA ALA A 52 -11.48 -7.34 13.77
C ALA A 52 -10.22 -8.03 13.25
N SER A 53 -9.76 -7.67 12.04
CA SER A 53 -8.53 -8.18 11.44
C SER A 53 -7.29 -7.80 12.25
N GLU A 54 -7.29 -6.63 12.88
CA GLU A 54 -6.18 -6.11 13.69
C GLU A 54 -6.26 -6.54 15.16
N GLY A 55 -7.44 -6.95 15.64
CA GLY A 55 -7.65 -7.42 17.01
C GLY A 55 -7.97 -6.30 18.02
N HIS A 56 -8.47 -5.15 17.57
CA HIS A 56 -8.75 -3.98 18.41
C HIS A 56 -10.07 -4.15 19.17
N VAL A 57 -10.06 -4.95 20.24
CA VAL A 57 -11.24 -5.29 21.05
C VAL A 57 -12.09 -4.06 21.44
N PRO A 58 -11.52 -2.97 21.99
CA PRO A 58 -12.33 -1.82 22.40
C PRO A 58 -13.04 -1.12 21.24
N VAL A 59 -12.44 -1.13 20.04
CA VAL A 59 -13.08 -0.60 18.83
C VAL A 59 -14.20 -1.51 18.37
N VAL A 60 -13.98 -2.83 18.36
CA VAL A 60 -15.01 -3.81 17.99
C VAL A 60 -16.23 -3.66 18.90
N GLU A 61 -16.03 -3.57 20.22
CA GLU A 61 -17.11 -3.34 21.18
C GLU A 61 -17.87 -2.04 20.91
N LEU A 62 -17.15 -0.92 20.69
CA LEU A 62 -17.76 0.36 20.38
C LEU A 62 -18.59 0.30 19.09
N LEU A 63 -18.05 -0.27 18.01
CA LEU A 63 -18.76 -0.38 16.73
C LEU A 63 -20.05 -1.20 16.87
N LEU A 64 -20.00 -2.33 17.58
CA LEU A 64 -21.18 -3.17 17.85
C LEU A 64 -22.22 -2.43 18.70
N GLN A 65 -21.80 -1.69 19.74
CA GLN A 65 -22.69 -0.85 20.55
C GLN A 65 -23.37 0.25 19.74
N ARG A 66 -22.71 0.73 18.67
CA ARG A 66 -23.22 1.76 17.76
C ARG A 66 -24.03 1.18 16.59
N GLY A 67 -24.35 -0.11 16.63
CA GLY A 67 -25.21 -0.75 15.63
C GLY A 67 -24.50 -1.16 14.34
N ALA A 68 -23.19 -1.43 14.40
CA ALA A 68 -22.50 -2.05 13.28
C ALA A 68 -23.14 -3.41 12.94
N ASP A 69 -23.35 -3.66 11.65
CA ASP A 69 -23.70 -5.00 11.18
C ASP A 69 -22.55 -5.96 11.52
N VAL A 70 -22.90 -7.11 12.08
CA VAL A 70 -21.95 -8.14 12.53
C VAL A 70 -21.53 -9.05 11.37
N ASN A 71 -22.37 -9.16 10.33
CA ASN A 71 -22.15 -10.04 9.18
C ASN A 71 -22.09 -9.33 7.82
N PRO A 72 -21.50 -8.12 7.68
CA PRO A 72 -21.25 -7.56 6.37
C PRO A 72 -20.29 -8.49 5.63
N VAL A 73 -20.50 -8.59 4.32
CA VAL A 73 -19.71 -9.47 3.44
C VAL A 73 -18.95 -8.59 2.47
N ASP A 74 -17.63 -8.75 2.44
CA ASP A 74 -16.78 -8.08 1.46
C ASP A 74 -16.85 -8.76 0.08
N ARG A 75 -16.21 -8.18 -0.93
CA ARG A 75 -16.27 -8.68 -2.31
C ARG A 75 -15.71 -10.10 -2.50
N TRP A 76 -14.98 -10.66 -1.53
CA TRP A 76 -14.50 -12.06 -1.57
C TRP A 76 -15.33 -13.01 -0.71
N GLY A 77 -16.40 -12.53 -0.09
CA GLY A 77 -17.22 -13.36 0.78
C GLY A 77 -16.70 -13.45 2.22
N ASP A 78 -15.70 -12.66 2.62
CA ASP A 78 -15.20 -12.68 3.99
C ASP A 78 -16.05 -11.75 4.88
N THR A 79 -16.31 -12.20 6.11
CA THR A 79 -16.98 -11.44 7.17
C THR A 79 -15.97 -10.94 8.21
N PRO A 80 -16.31 -10.01 9.12
CA PRO A 80 -15.42 -9.60 10.20
C PRO A 80 -14.94 -10.77 11.07
N LEU A 81 -15.79 -11.81 11.26
CA LEU A 81 -15.42 -13.03 11.98
C LEU A 81 -14.40 -13.87 11.19
N ALA A 82 -14.57 -13.97 9.87
CA ALA A 82 -13.60 -14.67 9.01
C ALA A 82 -12.22 -14.00 9.07
N ASP A 83 -12.18 -12.66 9.03
CA ASP A 83 -10.95 -11.88 9.20
C ASP A 83 -10.28 -12.13 10.55
N ALA A 84 -11.03 -12.01 11.66
CA ALA A 84 -10.50 -12.25 13.00
C ALA A 84 -9.90 -13.65 13.14
N ARG A 85 -10.52 -14.68 12.54
CA ARG A 85 -9.97 -16.05 12.55
C ARG A 85 -8.72 -16.16 11.68
N LYS A 86 -8.73 -15.59 10.47
CA LYS A 86 -7.59 -15.60 9.53
C LYS A 86 -6.33 -15.01 10.16
N TYR A 87 -6.48 -13.93 10.92
CA TYR A 87 -5.37 -13.25 11.61
C TYR A 87 -5.26 -13.62 13.10
N THR A 88 -5.82 -14.77 13.49
CA THR A 88 -5.69 -15.39 14.84
C THR A 88 -6.03 -14.47 16.02
N LYS A 89 -6.99 -13.55 15.85
CA LYS A 89 -7.46 -12.59 16.86
C LYS A 89 -8.47 -13.22 17.82
N GLY A 90 -8.02 -14.20 18.62
CA GLY A 90 -8.88 -15.08 19.41
C GLY A 90 -9.88 -14.38 20.36
N VAL A 91 -9.55 -13.22 20.93
CA VAL A 91 -10.49 -12.46 21.77
C VAL A 91 -11.61 -11.86 20.93
N VAL A 92 -11.28 -11.27 19.78
CA VAL A 92 -12.28 -10.71 18.85
C VAL A 92 -13.15 -11.81 18.26
N VAL A 93 -12.60 -12.98 17.94
CA VAL A 93 -13.38 -14.14 17.46
C VAL A 93 -14.51 -14.46 18.43
N LYS A 94 -14.20 -14.60 19.72
CA LYS A 94 -15.21 -14.88 20.76
C LYS A 94 -16.24 -13.76 20.87
N LEU A 95 -15.78 -12.51 20.82
CA LEU A 95 -16.65 -11.34 20.90
C LEU A 95 -17.65 -11.28 19.75
N LEU A 96 -17.19 -11.49 18.52
CA LEU A 96 -18.05 -11.51 17.33
C LEU A 96 -19.02 -12.68 17.34
N GLU A 97 -18.59 -13.89 17.77
CA GLU A 97 -19.48 -15.05 17.94
C GLU A 97 -20.61 -14.78 18.94
N GLN A 98 -20.31 -14.12 20.07
CA GLN A 98 -21.32 -13.72 21.07
C GLN A 98 -22.36 -12.76 20.50
N HIS A 99 -21.98 -11.92 19.54
CA HIS A 99 -22.87 -10.97 18.87
C HIS A 99 -23.51 -11.55 17.60
N GLY A 100 -23.41 -12.87 17.39
CA GLY A 100 -24.06 -13.56 16.26
C GLY A 100 -23.29 -13.51 14.95
N GLY A 101 -21.97 -13.27 15.01
CA GLY A 101 -21.07 -13.36 13.87
C GLY A 101 -21.02 -14.77 13.29
N ARG A 102 -21.05 -14.87 11.96
CA ARG A 102 -21.03 -16.10 11.18
C ARG A 102 -19.93 -16.06 10.14
N ILE A 103 -19.54 -17.24 9.68
CA ILE A 103 -18.71 -17.38 8.50
C ILE A 103 -19.62 -17.85 7.38
N GLU A 104 -19.58 -17.13 6.27
CA GLU A 104 -20.30 -17.51 5.06
C GLU A 104 -19.58 -18.68 4.36
N ASP A 105 -20.34 -19.63 3.82
CA ASP A 105 -19.79 -20.73 3.05
C ASP A 105 -19.16 -20.20 1.76
N LYS A 106 -17.82 -20.23 1.69
CA LYS A 106 -17.11 -19.94 0.44
C LYS A 106 -17.68 -20.85 -0.64
N LYS A 107 -18.26 -20.27 -1.70
CA LYS A 107 -18.44 -21.04 -2.95
C LYS A 107 -17.05 -21.53 -3.36
N LYS A 108 -16.78 -22.82 -3.12
CA LYS A 108 -15.58 -23.50 -3.63
C LYS A 108 -15.66 -23.48 -5.15
N GLN A 109 -15.14 -22.45 -5.80
CA GLN A 109 -14.77 -22.54 -7.20
C GLN A 109 -13.53 -23.42 -7.29
N GLY A 110 -13.66 -24.57 -7.95
CA GLY A 110 -12.55 -25.46 -8.27
C GLY A 110 -11.57 -24.75 -9.21
N PHE A 111 -10.28 -24.90 -8.94
CA PHE A 111 -9.22 -24.14 -9.62
C PHE A 111 -8.82 -24.81 -10.93
N SER A 112 -9.14 -24.15 -12.06
CA SER A 112 -8.60 -24.44 -13.40
C SER A 112 -7.88 -23.19 -13.93
N TYR A 113 -6.74 -23.36 -14.59
CA TYR A 113 -5.89 -22.28 -15.10
C TYR A 113 -6.55 -21.49 -16.25
N ASP A 114 -7.54 -22.08 -16.93
CA ASP A 114 -8.28 -21.44 -18.03
C ASP A 114 -9.52 -20.65 -17.54
N ASP A 115 -9.93 -20.84 -16.29
CA ASP A 115 -11.06 -20.16 -15.62
C ASP A 115 -10.61 -18.93 -14.81
N ILE A 116 -9.59 -18.20 -15.29
CA ILE A 116 -9.35 -16.82 -14.85
C ILE A 116 -10.49 -15.96 -15.42
N SER A 117 -11.69 -16.10 -14.84
CA SER A 117 -12.53 -14.92 -14.63
C SER A 117 -11.75 -14.04 -13.65
N ALA A 118 -10.83 -13.25 -14.19
CA ALA A 118 -10.12 -12.25 -13.42
C ALA A 118 -11.18 -11.36 -12.78
N GLN A 119 -11.48 -11.58 -11.50
CA GLN A 119 -12.41 -10.73 -10.75
C GLN A 119 -11.87 -9.30 -10.65
N TYR A 120 -10.55 -9.15 -10.84
CA TYR A 120 -9.89 -7.87 -11.04
C TYR A 120 -10.22 -7.21 -12.38
N GLU A 121 -10.65 -7.94 -13.41
CA GLU A 121 -10.83 -7.36 -14.75
C GLU A 121 -12.02 -6.38 -14.75
N ILE A 122 -11.71 -5.11 -14.97
CA ILE A 122 -12.68 -4.03 -15.07
C ILE A 122 -13.06 -3.86 -16.55
N ASP A 123 -14.34 -3.64 -16.83
CA ASP A 123 -14.75 -3.19 -18.15
C ASP A 123 -14.22 -1.76 -18.38
N ARG A 124 -13.42 -1.56 -19.43
CA ARG A 124 -12.80 -0.28 -19.77
C ARG A 124 -13.82 0.87 -19.85
N SER A 125 -15.06 0.59 -20.24
CA SER A 125 -16.13 1.59 -20.35
C SER A 125 -16.60 2.15 -19.00
N GLU A 126 -16.32 1.46 -17.90
CA GLU A 126 -16.65 1.94 -16.55
C GLU A 126 -15.70 3.04 -16.06
N LEU A 127 -14.50 3.11 -16.64
CA LEU A 127 -13.52 4.16 -16.36
C LEU A 127 -13.83 5.37 -17.23
N GLU A 128 -13.80 6.56 -16.62
CA GLU A 128 -13.88 7.83 -17.34
C GLU A 128 -12.89 7.88 -18.53
N PRO A 129 -13.28 8.47 -19.67
CA PRO A 129 -12.38 8.71 -20.78
C PRO A 129 -11.15 9.51 -20.33
N MET A 130 -9.97 8.97 -20.60
CA MET A 130 -8.74 9.50 -20.01
C MET A 130 -8.13 10.61 -20.86
N ASP A 131 -8.47 10.73 -22.14
CA ASP A 131 -7.77 11.55 -23.13
C ASP A 131 -7.60 13.02 -22.73
N HIS A 132 -8.56 13.56 -21.95
CA HIS A 132 -8.57 14.96 -21.52
C HIS A 132 -8.04 15.19 -20.09
N ILE A 133 -7.70 14.13 -19.35
CA ILE A 133 -7.31 14.20 -17.94
C ILE A 133 -5.79 14.31 -17.84
N PRO A 134 -5.20 15.40 -17.30
CA PRO A 134 -3.74 15.50 -17.23
C PRO A 134 -3.12 14.39 -16.34
N PRO A 135 -1.90 13.90 -16.66
CA PRO A 135 -1.20 12.97 -15.79
C PRO A 135 -0.89 13.57 -14.42
N LEU A 136 -1.09 12.77 -13.38
CA LEU A 136 -0.55 13.02 -12.05
C LEU A 136 0.98 12.84 -12.06
N CYS A 137 1.47 11.82 -12.77
CA CYS A 137 2.88 11.52 -12.97
C CYS A 137 3.05 10.78 -14.30
N GLN A 138 4.17 11.00 -14.99
CA GLN A 138 4.45 10.36 -16.27
C GLN A 138 5.93 10.02 -16.39
N THR A 139 6.20 8.81 -16.89
CA THR A 139 7.50 8.34 -17.36
C THR A 139 7.35 7.86 -18.81
N PRO A 140 8.44 7.52 -19.52
CA PRO A 140 8.32 6.97 -20.87
C PRO A 140 7.50 5.68 -20.96
N ASN A 141 7.45 4.91 -19.87
CA ASN A 141 6.83 3.58 -19.85
C ASN A 141 5.54 3.51 -19.04
N GLU A 142 5.21 4.54 -18.28
CA GLU A 142 4.07 4.53 -17.36
C GLU A 142 3.45 5.91 -17.22
N GLU A 143 2.14 5.93 -17.05
CA GLU A 143 1.40 7.16 -16.80
C GLU A 143 0.35 6.95 -15.74
N PHE A 144 0.24 7.88 -14.79
CA PHE A 144 -0.71 7.84 -13.68
C PHE A 144 -1.73 8.95 -13.89
N ARG A 145 -3.02 8.63 -13.91
CA ARG A 145 -4.12 9.59 -14.00
C ARG A 145 -5.10 9.37 -12.86
N VAL A 146 -5.64 10.45 -12.29
CA VAL A 146 -6.75 10.37 -11.33
C VAL A 146 -8.04 10.42 -12.13
N VAL A 147 -8.83 9.36 -12.07
CA VAL A 147 -10.03 9.18 -12.92
C VAL A 147 -11.23 8.82 -12.07
N ASN A 148 -12.43 9.03 -12.60
CA ASN A 148 -13.65 8.53 -11.98
C ASN A 148 -13.95 7.09 -12.44
N TRP A 149 -14.25 6.21 -11.47
CA TRP A 149 -14.74 4.85 -11.69
C TRP A 149 -15.98 4.62 -10.84
N ARG A 150 -17.15 4.44 -11.47
CA ARG A 150 -18.45 4.26 -10.77
C ARG A 150 -18.76 5.33 -9.71
N GLY A 151 -18.36 6.59 -9.96
CA GLY A 151 -18.57 7.72 -9.03
C GLY A 151 -17.46 7.91 -7.98
N THR A 152 -16.43 7.08 -8.02
CA THR A 152 -15.28 7.10 -7.10
C THR A 152 -14.01 7.57 -7.80
N LYS A 153 -13.24 8.44 -7.15
CA LYS A 153 -11.88 8.77 -7.59
C LYS A 153 -10.91 7.63 -7.35
N VAL A 154 -10.23 7.20 -8.41
CA VAL A 154 -9.21 6.15 -8.39
C VAL A 154 -7.96 6.61 -9.14
N VAL A 155 -6.85 5.91 -8.97
CA VAL A 155 -5.64 6.09 -9.78
C VAL A 155 -5.61 5.02 -10.86
N ALA A 156 -5.58 5.46 -12.11
CA ALA A 156 -5.32 4.62 -13.27
C ALA A 156 -3.82 4.71 -13.61
N ARG A 157 -3.08 3.62 -13.38
CA ARG A 157 -1.69 3.43 -13.83
C ARG A 157 -1.70 2.73 -15.19
N MET A 158 -1.44 3.48 -16.23
CA MET A 158 -1.33 3.00 -17.61
C MET A 158 0.07 2.47 -17.86
N LEU A 159 0.19 1.21 -18.31
CA LEU A 159 1.46 0.57 -18.61
C LEU A 159 1.77 0.70 -20.11
N LEU A 160 2.56 1.71 -20.46
CA LEU A 160 2.86 2.14 -21.83
C LEU A 160 4.04 1.39 -22.47
N SER A 161 4.83 0.67 -21.67
CA SER A 161 5.98 -0.11 -22.17
C SER A 161 5.56 -1.04 -23.31
N PRO A 162 6.30 -1.08 -24.45
CA PRO A 162 6.01 -2.01 -25.55
C PRO A 162 6.01 -3.49 -25.13
N LEU A 163 6.73 -3.83 -24.04
CA LEU A 163 6.74 -5.18 -23.48
C LEU A 163 5.33 -5.64 -23.06
N THR A 164 4.41 -4.73 -22.74
CA THR A 164 3.03 -5.10 -22.40
C THR A 164 2.21 -5.60 -23.59
N LYS A 165 2.76 -5.56 -24.81
CA LYS A 165 2.17 -6.19 -26.00
C LYS A 165 2.60 -7.65 -26.16
N ASP A 166 3.66 -8.08 -25.47
CA ASP A 166 4.12 -9.46 -25.48
C ASP A 166 3.18 -10.35 -24.65
N PRO A 167 2.61 -11.43 -25.23
CA PRO A 167 1.75 -12.36 -24.50
C PRO A 167 2.41 -13.03 -23.30
N GLU A 168 3.72 -13.31 -23.36
CA GLU A 168 4.43 -13.92 -22.23
C GLU A 168 4.54 -12.93 -21.06
N PHE A 169 4.92 -11.69 -21.34
CA PHE A 169 4.91 -10.62 -20.36
C PHE A 169 3.52 -10.39 -19.77
N LEU A 170 2.47 -10.34 -20.59
CA LEU A 170 1.10 -10.18 -20.12
C LEU A 170 0.66 -11.33 -19.21
N THR A 171 1.10 -12.55 -19.48
CA THR A 171 0.81 -13.70 -18.62
C THR A 171 1.45 -13.51 -17.24
N LYS A 172 2.72 -13.08 -17.18
CA LYS A 172 3.41 -12.78 -15.92
C LYS A 172 2.73 -11.63 -15.16
N LEU A 173 2.34 -10.56 -15.87
CA LEU A 173 1.60 -9.44 -15.30
C LEU A 173 0.27 -9.91 -14.69
N LYS A 174 -0.50 -10.75 -15.38
CA LYS A 174 -1.78 -11.29 -14.86
C LYS A 174 -1.59 -12.12 -13.59
N VAL A 175 -0.51 -12.91 -13.49
CA VAL A 175 -0.17 -13.64 -12.27
C VAL A 175 0.09 -12.69 -11.10
N GLU A 176 0.81 -11.60 -11.34
CA GLU A 176 1.04 -10.58 -10.31
C GLU A 176 -0.26 -9.84 -9.94
N LEU A 177 -1.12 -9.49 -10.89
CA LEU A 177 -2.41 -8.87 -10.59
C LEU A 177 -3.31 -9.77 -9.72
N LEU A 178 -3.28 -11.09 -9.95
CA LEU A 178 -3.95 -12.07 -9.09
C LEU A 178 -3.37 -12.13 -7.68
N MET A 179 -2.06 -11.87 -7.51
CA MET A 179 -1.46 -11.70 -6.19
C MET A 179 -1.96 -10.41 -5.54
N LEU A 180 -1.89 -9.28 -6.26
CA LEU A 180 -2.31 -7.96 -5.76
C LEU A 180 -3.79 -7.94 -5.34
N GLU A 181 -4.65 -8.67 -6.05
CA GLU A 181 -6.06 -8.87 -5.70
C GLU A 181 -6.27 -9.46 -4.31
N ARG A 182 -5.32 -10.25 -3.81
CA ARG A 182 -5.41 -10.94 -2.51
C ARG A 182 -4.80 -10.15 -1.36
N LEU A 183 -4.07 -9.08 -1.65
CA LEU A 183 -3.40 -8.26 -0.65
C LEU A 183 -4.35 -7.20 -0.13
N ARG A 184 -4.65 -7.28 1.16
CA ARG A 184 -5.60 -6.43 1.89
C ARG A 184 -5.05 -6.12 3.27
N HIS A 185 -4.62 -4.88 3.43
CA HIS A 185 -4.05 -4.38 4.67
C HIS A 185 -4.14 -2.85 4.73
N PRO A 186 -4.47 -2.25 5.88
CA PRO A 186 -4.64 -0.80 6.02
C PRO A 186 -3.40 0.04 5.66
N ASN A 187 -2.21 -0.55 5.68
CA ASN A 187 -0.95 0.10 5.29
C ASN A 187 -0.39 -0.38 3.94
N ILE A 188 -1.22 -0.99 3.09
CA ILE A 188 -0.86 -1.40 1.72
C ILE A 188 -1.78 -0.66 0.74
N LEU A 189 -1.22 -0.14 -0.36
CA LEU A 189 -1.99 0.50 -1.41
C LEU A 189 -3.00 -0.50 -1.99
N GLN A 190 -4.27 -0.13 -1.96
CA GLN A 190 -5.37 -1.00 -2.31
C GLN A 190 -5.49 -1.14 -3.83
N PHE A 191 -5.19 -2.32 -4.35
CA PHE A 191 -5.50 -2.70 -5.73
C PHE A 191 -7.01 -2.98 -5.87
N LEU A 192 -7.64 -2.34 -6.86
CA LEU A 192 -9.09 -2.39 -7.07
C LEU A 192 -9.47 -3.27 -8.26
N GLY A 193 -8.64 -3.25 -9.29
CA GLY A 193 -8.79 -4.04 -10.50
C GLY A 193 -7.85 -3.60 -11.61
N ALA A 194 -7.97 -4.17 -12.79
CA ALA A 194 -7.19 -3.82 -13.95
C ALA A 194 -7.98 -4.00 -15.24
N VAL A 195 -7.60 -3.28 -16.29
CA VAL A 195 -8.03 -3.50 -17.66
C VAL A 195 -6.84 -4.11 -18.40
N THR A 196 -6.90 -5.39 -18.74
CA THR A 196 -5.81 -6.10 -19.41
C THR A 196 -6.15 -6.53 -20.84
N LYS A 197 -7.43 -6.47 -21.22
CA LYS A 197 -7.92 -6.84 -22.55
C LYS A 197 -7.64 -5.81 -23.65
N THR A 198 -7.25 -4.59 -23.27
CA THR A 198 -6.98 -3.48 -24.20
C THR A 198 -5.60 -2.90 -23.94
N TRP A 199 -4.95 -2.39 -24.98
CA TRP A 199 -3.68 -1.67 -24.84
C TRP A 199 -3.92 -0.15 -24.77
N PRO A 200 -3.24 0.57 -23.87
CA PRO A 200 -2.34 0.05 -22.84
C PRO A 200 -3.10 -0.64 -21.70
N PRO A 201 -2.53 -1.67 -21.06
CA PRO A 201 -3.10 -2.20 -19.83
C PRO A 201 -3.16 -1.12 -18.75
N VAL A 202 -4.22 -1.15 -17.94
CA VAL A 202 -4.45 -0.18 -16.88
C VAL A 202 -4.58 -0.91 -15.56
N VAL A 203 -3.75 -0.57 -14.57
CA VAL A 203 -3.88 -1.02 -13.19
C VAL A 203 -4.62 0.06 -12.41
N VAL A 204 -5.70 -0.29 -11.72
CA VAL A 204 -6.54 0.63 -10.96
C VAL A 204 -6.32 0.42 -9.47
N THR A 205 -5.95 1.49 -8.77
CA THR A 205 -5.75 1.49 -7.32
C THR A 205 -6.60 2.58 -6.66
N GLU A 206 -6.74 2.52 -5.33
CA GLU A 206 -7.31 3.64 -4.59
C GLU A 206 -6.54 4.95 -4.85
N TYR A 207 -7.25 6.07 -4.74
CA TYR A 207 -6.64 7.40 -4.79
C TYR A 207 -6.26 7.89 -3.39
N LEU A 208 -5.02 8.32 -3.23
CA LEU A 208 -4.43 8.81 -1.98
C LEU A 208 -4.08 10.30 -2.13
N PRO A 209 -4.95 11.22 -1.67
CA PRO A 209 -4.89 12.63 -2.08
C PRO A 209 -3.79 13.44 -1.40
N ARG A 210 -3.18 12.94 -0.31
CA ARG A 210 -2.15 13.67 0.45
C ARG A 210 -0.73 13.50 -0.10
N GLY A 211 -0.59 12.74 -1.19
CA GLY A 211 0.69 12.54 -1.88
C GLY A 211 1.67 11.64 -1.13
N ASP A 212 2.93 11.68 -1.54
CA ASP A 212 3.98 10.80 -1.04
C ASP A 212 4.78 11.40 0.14
N LEU A 213 5.46 10.52 0.89
CA LEU A 213 6.26 10.90 2.05
C LEU A 213 7.46 11.80 1.69
N TYR A 214 8.09 11.60 0.52
CA TYR A 214 9.19 12.45 0.07
C TYR A 214 8.75 13.91 -0.06
N SER A 215 7.60 14.13 -0.72
CA SER A 215 7.00 15.45 -0.89
C SER A 215 6.64 16.09 0.45
N LEU A 216 6.11 15.31 1.41
CA LEU A 216 5.81 15.81 2.75
C LEU A 216 7.07 16.25 3.50
N MET A 217 8.11 15.41 3.51
CA MET A 217 9.37 15.68 4.20
C MET A 217 10.13 16.87 3.60
N SER A 218 10.00 17.08 2.29
CA SER A 218 10.60 18.23 1.59
C SER A 218 9.94 19.56 1.98
N ASN A 219 8.64 19.54 2.28
CA ASN A 219 7.85 20.75 2.51
C ASN A 219 7.69 21.11 3.99
N SER A 220 7.91 20.20 4.94
CA SER A 220 7.61 20.44 6.35
C SER A 220 8.42 19.56 7.31
N ARG A 221 8.70 20.09 8.51
CA ARG A 221 9.28 19.31 9.61
C ARG A 221 8.23 18.40 10.21
N LEU A 222 8.52 17.10 10.26
CA LEU A 222 7.69 16.13 10.97
C LEU A 222 7.84 16.29 12.49
N SER A 223 6.72 16.20 13.22
CA SER A 223 6.76 16.10 14.68
C SER A 223 7.21 14.69 15.10
N PRO A 224 7.82 14.51 16.28
CA PRO A 224 8.23 13.19 16.76
C PRO A 224 7.08 12.17 16.80
N LYS A 225 5.87 12.61 17.18
CA LYS A 225 4.67 11.76 17.21
C LYS A 225 4.25 11.31 15.80
N LEU A 226 4.32 12.21 14.82
CA LEU A 226 3.99 11.88 13.42
C LEU A 226 5.03 10.96 12.81
N ALA A 227 6.32 11.22 13.05
CA ALA A 227 7.45 10.37 12.65
C ALA A 227 7.30 8.94 13.19
N GLN A 228 6.96 8.79 14.47
CA GLN A 228 6.69 7.48 15.08
C GLN A 228 5.47 6.79 14.44
N GLY A 229 4.40 7.55 14.16
CA GLY A 229 3.21 7.03 13.47
C GLY A 229 3.54 6.48 12.08
N PHE A 230 4.33 7.23 11.30
CA PHE A 230 4.82 6.78 9.99
C PHE A 230 5.69 5.53 10.08
N ALA A 231 6.60 5.47 11.06
CA ALA A 231 7.42 4.28 11.26
C ALA A 231 6.57 3.03 11.50
N LEU A 232 5.52 3.16 12.30
CA LEU A 232 4.60 2.07 12.59
C LEU A 232 3.76 1.68 11.37
N ASP A 233 3.23 2.65 10.63
CA ASP A 233 2.45 2.41 9.41
C ASP A 233 3.28 1.64 8.37
N ILE A 234 4.53 2.08 8.11
CA ILE A 234 5.43 1.42 7.17
C ILE A 234 5.78 0.01 7.65
N ALA A 235 6.16 -0.15 8.93
CA ALA A 235 6.53 -1.45 9.50
C ALA A 235 5.38 -2.46 9.39
N ARG A 236 4.14 -2.05 9.66
CA ARG A 236 2.96 -2.92 9.51
C ARG A 236 2.75 -3.35 8.06
N GLY A 237 2.86 -2.42 7.11
CA GLY A 237 2.74 -2.74 5.68
C GLY A 237 3.80 -3.74 5.22
N ILE A 238 5.07 -3.52 5.54
CA ILE A 238 6.17 -4.41 5.14
C ILE A 238 6.03 -5.78 5.81
N ASN A 239 5.73 -5.81 7.12
CA ASN A 239 5.52 -7.06 7.83
C ASN A 239 4.37 -7.88 7.23
N TYR A 240 3.28 -7.22 6.81
CA TYR A 240 2.19 -7.88 6.10
C TYR A 240 2.64 -8.54 4.78
N LEU A 241 3.48 -7.87 3.99
CA LEU A 241 4.04 -8.44 2.75
C LEU A 241 4.95 -9.64 3.04
N HIS A 242 5.81 -9.53 4.06
CA HIS A 242 6.78 -10.56 4.42
C HIS A 242 6.14 -11.83 4.99
N GLU A 243 5.08 -11.67 5.79
CA GLU A 243 4.32 -12.77 6.39
C GLU A 243 3.22 -13.32 5.46
N HIS A 244 3.04 -12.72 4.28
CA HIS A 244 2.17 -13.29 3.27
C HIS A 244 2.69 -14.67 2.84
N LYS A 245 1.79 -15.60 2.49
CA LYS A 245 2.14 -16.99 2.11
C LYS A 245 3.17 -17.09 0.96
N ASP A 246 3.19 -16.06 0.10
CA ASP A 246 4.06 -15.98 -1.08
C ASP A 246 5.39 -15.25 -0.75
N SER A 247 5.62 -14.90 0.52
CA SER A 247 6.78 -14.18 1.07
C SER A 247 7.24 -13.02 0.18
N ILE A 248 6.44 -11.95 0.17
CA ILE A 248 6.59 -10.88 -0.80
C ILE A 248 7.69 -9.93 -0.35
N ILE A 249 8.78 -9.87 -1.12
CA ILE A 249 9.81 -8.84 -0.97
C ILE A 249 9.37 -7.62 -1.77
N HIS A 250 9.36 -6.45 -1.15
CA HIS A 250 8.98 -5.19 -1.78
C HIS A 250 10.04 -4.76 -2.82
N GLY A 251 11.32 -4.74 -2.44
CA GLY A 251 12.47 -4.56 -3.33
C GLY A 251 12.70 -3.13 -3.88
N ASN A 252 11.70 -2.25 -3.78
CA ASN A 252 11.80 -0.83 -4.15
C ASN A 252 11.25 0.11 -3.07
N LEU A 253 11.49 -0.18 -1.79
CA LEU A 253 10.91 0.62 -0.71
C LEU A 253 11.64 1.96 -0.59
N ARG A 254 10.91 3.08 -0.69
CA ARG A 254 11.45 4.44 -0.59
C ARG A 254 10.36 5.46 -0.29
N PRO A 255 10.67 6.69 0.17
CA PRO A 255 9.66 7.68 0.55
C PRO A 255 8.66 8.06 -0.57
N ARG A 256 9.04 7.93 -1.85
CA ARG A 256 8.12 8.15 -2.98
C ARG A 256 7.05 7.07 -3.15
N ASN A 257 7.31 5.86 -2.64
CA ASN A 257 6.41 4.71 -2.70
C ASN A 257 5.64 4.53 -1.38
N LEU A 258 5.56 5.60 -0.58
CA LEU A 258 4.85 5.67 0.68
C LEU A 258 3.83 6.81 0.58
N LEU A 259 2.58 6.44 0.29
CA LEU A 259 1.51 7.38 -0.04
C LEU A 259 0.58 7.62 1.14
N GLN A 260 0.04 8.84 1.26
CA GLN A 260 -0.82 9.23 2.37
C GLN A 260 -2.31 9.21 2.00
N ASN A 261 -3.10 8.49 2.79
CA ASN A 261 -4.56 8.58 2.73
C ASN A 261 -5.08 9.89 3.34
N GLU A 262 -6.40 10.10 3.31
CA GLU A 262 -7.03 11.30 3.87
C GLU A 262 -6.82 11.46 5.39
N ALA A 263 -6.65 10.36 6.12
CA ALA A 263 -6.30 10.39 7.54
C ALA A 263 -4.84 10.78 7.80
N GLY A 264 -3.99 10.79 6.76
CA GLY A 264 -2.55 11.01 6.89
C GLY A 264 -1.80 9.77 7.36
N GLN A 265 -2.36 8.58 7.18
CA GLN A 265 -1.61 7.32 7.34
C GLN A 265 -0.84 6.99 6.08
N LEU A 266 0.31 6.36 6.26
CA LEU A 266 1.09 5.84 5.15
C LEU A 266 0.59 4.46 4.70
N LYS A 267 0.52 4.30 3.37
CA LYS A 267 0.34 3.05 2.66
C LYS A 267 1.53 2.81 1.75
N VAL A 268 2.05 1.59 1.79
CA VAL A 268 3.15 1.14 0.93
C VAL A 268 2.60 0.85 -0.47
N SER A 269 3.23 1.40 -1.51
CA SER A 269 2.84 1.25 -2.92
C SER A 269 3.98 0.67 -3.77
N ASP A 270 3.70 0.39 -5.05
CA ASP A 270 4.72 0.01 -6.04
C ASP A 270 5.53 -1.25 -5.70
N PHE A 271 4.92 -2.19 -4.98
CA PHE A 271 5.42 -3.55 -4.78
C PHE A 271 4.82 -4.51 -5.82
N GLY A 272 5.49 -5.65 -6.03
CA GLY A 272 4.88 -6.81 -6.69
C GLY A 272 4.49 -6.64 -8.17
N LEU A 273 4.91 -5.56 -8.83
CA LEU A 273 4.76 -5.38 -10.28
C LEU A 273 6.11 -5.58 -10.98
N LEU A 274 6.12 -6.27 -12.14
CA LEU A 274 7.31 -6.58 -12.93
C LEU A 274 8.17 -5.34 -13.19
N GLY A 275 7.53 -4.19 -13.44
CA GLY A 275 8.21 -2.89 -13.59
C GLY A 275 8.92 -2.44 -12.31
N SER A 276 8.29 -2.58 -11.15
CA SER A 276 8.90 -2.28 -9.84
C SER A 276 10.09 -3.16 -9.51
N ARG A 277 10.07 -4.44 -9.93
CA ARG A 277 11.20 -5.37 -9.75
C ARG A 277 12.36 -5.09 -10.70
N SER A 278 12.09 -4.63 -11.92
CA SER A 278 13.14 -4.22 -12.85
C SER A 278 13.99 -3.06 -12.32
N TYR A 279 13.41 -2.13 -11.54
CA TYR A 279 14.17 -1.06 -10.87
C TYR A 279 15.16 -1.55 -9.81
N ALA A 280 14.98 -2.77 -9.28
CA ALA A 280 15.92 -3.39 -8.35
C ALA A 280 17.12 -4.04 -9.07
N ASN A 281 16.98 -4.44 -10.33
CA ASN A 281 18.00 -5.18 -11.08
C ASN A 281 19.01 -4.29 -11.85
N GLY A 282 19.28 -3.07 -11.36
CA GLY A 282 20.40 -2.24 -11.82
C GLY A 282 20.38 -1.84 -13.31
N SER A 283 19.30 -2.10 -14.05
CA SER A 283 19.15 -1.69 -15.44
C SER A 283 18.71 -0.23 -15.48
N GLU A 284 19.63 0.65 -15.90
CA GLU A 284 19.46 2.06 -16.27
C GLU A 284 18.25 2.77 -15.63
N GLY A 285 18.44 3.32 -14.42
CA GLY A 285 17.46 4.19 -13.75
C GLY A 285 16.99 3.73 -12.38
N GLY A 286 17.59 2.67 -11.82
CA GLY A 286 17.33 2.23 -10.44
C GLY A 286 17.67 3.32 -9.41
N CYS A 287 16.87 3.42 -8.35
CA CYS A 287 17.18 4.29 -7.23
C CYS A 287 18.12 3.59 -6.26
N TYR A 288 19.39 4.01 -6.25
CA TYR A 288 20.44 3.44 -5.38
C TYR A 288 20.41 3.97 -3.94
N GLU A 289 19.51 4.90 -3.62
CA GLU A 289 19.51 5.63 -2.33
C GLU A 289 19.06 4.75 -1.15
N TYR A 290 18.18 3.78 -1.40
CA TYR A 290 17.62 2.87 -0.38
C TYR A 290 17.98 1.40 -0.64
N MET A 291 18.87 1.14 -1.60
CA MET A 291 19.24 -0.20 -2.02
C MET A 291 20.20 -0.84 -1.02
N ALA A 292 19.90 -2.06 -0.60
CA ALA A 292 20.77 -2.81 0.29
C ALA A 292 22.09 -3.22 -0.40
N PRO A 293 23.22 -3.30 0.33
CA PRO A 293 24.52 -3.62 -0.25
C PRO A 293 24.58 -4.93 -1.05
N GLU A 294 23.87 -5.96 -0.59
CA GLU A 294 23.77 -7.27 -1.23
C GLU A 294 23.07 -7.20 -2.60
N VAL A 295 22.06 -6.34 -2.76
CA VAL A 295 21.41 -6.10 -4.06
C VAL A 295 22.38 -5.42 -5.01
N TYR A 296 23.14 -4.43 -4.50
CA TYR A 296 24.17 -3.73 -5.30
C TYR A 296 25.28 -4.69 -5.75
N ARG A 297 25.72 -5.60 -4.88
CA ARG A 297 26.76 -6.60 -5.18
C ARG A 297 26.25 -7.77 -6.02
N ASN A 298 24.97 -7.76 -6.41
CA ASN A 298 24.31 -8.85 -7.12
C ASN A 298 24.45 -10.20 -6.37
N GLU A 299 24.41 -10.12 -5.04
CA GLU A 299 24.42 -11.26 -4.14
C GLU A 299 22.99 -11.77 -3.91
N PRO A 300 22.81 -13.04 -3.51
CA PRO A 300 21.50 -13.52 -3.07
C PRO A 300 20.98 -12.69 -1.90
N PHE A 301 19.72 -12.29 -1.97
CA PHE A 301 19.08 -11.46 -0.97
C PHE A 301 17.72 -12.03 -0.56
N ASP A 302 17.21 -11.55 0.58
CA ASP A 302 15.90 -11.91 1.11
C ASP A 302 15.14 -10.66 1.58
N LYS A 303 14.14 -10.85 2.43
CA LYS A 303 13.32 -9.76 2.99
C LYS A 303 14.10 -8.71 3.80
N SER A 304 15.36 -8.98 4.16
CA SER A 304 16.24 -8.04 4.85
C SER A 304 16.51 -6.76 4.05
N ILE A 305 16.43 -6.80 2.72
CA ILE A 305 16.63 -5.60 1.88
C ILE A 305 15.57 -4.52 2.17
N ASP A 306 14.34 -4.94 2.46
CA ASP A 306 13.26 -4.02 2.81
C ASP A 306 13.46 -3.46 4.23
N THR A 307 14.08 -4.25 5.12
CA THR A 307 14.45 -3.81 6.48
C THR A 307 15.56 -2.78 6.44
N PHE A 308 16.53 -2.96 5.55
CA PHE A 308 17.58 -1.97 5.28
C PHE A 308 16.98 -0.65 4.78
N ALA A 309 16.16 -0.71 3.72
CA ALA A 309 15.48 0.46 3.17
C ALA A 309 14.61 1.17 4.22
N PHE A 310 13.84 0.40 5.00
CA PHE A 310 13.03 0.92 6.10
C PHE A 310 13.88 1.68 7.12
N SER A 311 15.02 1.14 7.51
CA SER A 311 15.92 1.76 8.50
C SER A 311 16.43 3.12 8.02
N LEU A 312 16.78 3.23 6.73
CA LEU A 312 17.18 4.51 6.13
C LEU A 312 16.04 5.53 6.09
N ILE A 313 14.82 5.09 5.76
CA ILE A 313 13.63 5.95 5.78
C ILE A 313 13.35 6.47 7.20
N ILE A 314 13.41 5.60 8.22
CA ILE A 314 13.21 6.03 9.62
C ILE A 314 14.29 6.99 10.06
N TYR A 315 15.55 6.72 9.69
CA TYR A 315 16.65 7.64 9.95
C TYR A 315 16.36 9.02 9.35
N GLU A 316 15.94 9.10 8.08
CA GLU A 316 15.63 10.36 7.39
C GLU A 316 14.46 11.10 8.06
N VAL A 317 13.37 10.38 8.34
CA VAL A 317 12.18 10.87 9.05
C VAL A 317 12.51 11.43 10.44
N CYS A 318 13.48 10.84 11.14
CA CYS A 318 13.85 11.24 12.51
C CYS A 318 14.93 12.33 12.56
N THR A 319 15.91 12.32 11.64
CA THR A 319 17.19 13.04 11.84
C THR A 319 17.39 14.29 10.98
N ARG A 320 16.53 14.58 10.00
CA ARG A 320 16.66 15.72 9.07
C ARG A 320 17.87 15.63 8.12
N VAL A 321 18.49 14.47 7.93
CA VAL A 321 19.53 14.32 6.90
C VAL A 321 18.88 14.11 5.55
N TYR A 322 18.72 15.17 4.78
CA TYR A 322 17.97 15.17 3.52
C TYR A 322 18.60 14.36 2.37
N LYS A 323 19.80 13.82 2.53
CA LYS A 323 20.49 13.08 1.46
C LYS A 323 21.46 12.07 2.05
N ILE A 324 21.07 10.80 2.01
CA ILE A 324 22.02 9.69 2.01
C ILE A 324 22.44 9.54 0.55
N TRP A 325 23.70 9.88 0.24
CA TRP A 325 24.25 9.58 -1.07
C TRP A 325 25.07 8.30 -0.95
N THR A 326 24.74 7.33 -1.79
CA THR A 326 25.68 6.29 -2.20
C THR A 326 26.54 6.89 -3.32
N ALA A 327 27.81 7.12 -3.02
CA ALA A 327 28.79 7.53 -4.02
C ALA A 327 29.78 6.38 -4.26
N THR A 328 30.02 6.06 -5.54
CA THR A 328 31.06 5.11 -5.94
C THR A 328 32.38 5.84 -6.08
N GLN A 329 33.41 5.40 -5.35
CA GLN A 329 34.79 5.81 -5.61
C GLN A 329 35.53 4.64 -6.26
N LYS A 330 35.96 4.82 -7.52
CA LYS A 330 36.89 3.88 -8.16
C LYS A 330 38.27 4.07 -7.53
N ARG A 331 38.81 3.03 -6.89
CA ARG A 331 40.23 3.00 -6.53
C ARG A 331 41.09 2.72 -7.77
N SER A 332 42.31 3.22 -7.74
CA SER A 332 43.34 3.07 -8.78
C SER A 332 43.75 1.62 -9.09
N GLN A 333 43.26 0.64 -8.32
CA GLN A 333 43.50 -0.80 -8.50
C GLN A 333 42.34 -1.58 -9.14
N GLY A 334 41.22 -0.94 -9.47
CA GLY A 334 40.09 -1.59 -10.17
C GLY A 334 38.91 -2.01 -9.28
N ASP A 335 39.03 -1.90 -7.96
CA ASP A 335 37.93 -2.15 -7.04
C ASP A 335 37.03 -0.91 -6.88
N GLU A 336 35.72 -1.10 -7.03
CA GLU A 336 34.70 -0.07 -6.73
C GLU A 336 34.30 -0.17 -5.25
N LEU A 337 34.58 0.89 -4.49
CA LEU A 337 34.12 0.99 -3.10
C LEU A 337 32.78 1.72 -3.06
N LEU A 338 31.76 1.10 -2.47
CA LEU A 338 30.49 1.77 -2.17
C LEU A 338 30.69 2.57 -0.88
N ILE A 339 30.67 3.91 -0.98
CA ILE A 339 30.73 4.78 0.19
C ILE A 339 29.30 5.25 0.47
N MET A 340 28.71 4.76 1.55
CA MET A 340 27.54 5.41 2.13
C MET A 340 28.02 6.65 2.87
N SER A 341 27.65 7.82 2.36
CA SER A 341 27.99 9.10 2.97
C SER A 341 26.70 9.81 3.39
N VAL A 342 26.63 10.11 4.69
CA VAL A 342 25.50 10.82 5.30
C VAL A 342 25.91 12.29 5.42
N GLN A 343 25.24 13.18 4.66
CA GLN A 343 25.50 14.61 4.79
C GLN A 343 24.60 15.21 5.86
N VAL A 344 25.13 15.35 7.08
CA VAL A 344 24.44 16.06 8.17
C VAL A 344 24.54 17.56 7.92
N SER A 345 23.42 18.28 7.91
CA SER A 345 23.42 19.73 7.69
C SER A 345 24.22 20.44 8.79
N GLY A 346 25.41 20.95 8.45
CA GLY A 346 26.18 21.88 9.26
C GLY A 346 27.44 21.34 9.95
N GLN A 347 27.71 20.03 9.96
CA GLN A 347 28.98 19.46 10.43
C GLN A 347 29.38 18.22 9.63
N HIS A 348 30.69 17.98 9.58
CA HIS A 348 31.43 17.09 8.67
C HIS A 348 30.75 15.76 8.27
N LEU A 349 31.06 15.35 7.03
CA LEU A 349 30.80 14.03 6.45
C LEU A 349 31.17 12.93 7.46
N ILE A 350 30.20 12.06 7.79
CA ILE A 350 30.49 10.81 8.48
C ILE A 350 30.57 9.73 7.41
N PRO A 351 31.78 9.25 7.03
CA PRO A 351 31.89 8.09 6.16
C PRO A 351 31.42 6.85 6.94
N LEU A 352 30.33 6.22 6.47
CA LEU A 352 30.03 4.85 6.85
C LEU A 352 30.81 3.95 5.88
N ALA A 353 32.08 3.71 6.21
CA ALA A 353 32.86 2.71 5.50
C ALA A 353 32.36 1.32 5.93
N CYS A 354 31.69 0.60 5.03
CA CYS A 354 31.72 -0.86 5.08
C CYS A 354 33.07 -1.28 4.50
N GLU A 355 34.06 -1.51 5.37
CA GLU A 355 35.26 -2.22 4.96
C GLU A 355 34.94 -3.72 4.82
N SER A 356 35.61 -4.32 3.83
CA SER A 356 35.50 -5.70 3.34
C SER A 356 35.57 -6.79 4.39
#